data_AF-A0A7W7AKE2-F1
#
_entry.id   AF-A0A7W7AKE2-F1
#
_cell.length_a   1.000
_cell.length_b   1.000
_cell.length_c   1.000
_cell.angle_alpha   90.00
_cell.angle_beta   90.00
_cell.angle_gamma   90.00
#
_symmetry.space_group_name_H-M   'P 1'
#
loop_
_entity.id
_entity.type
_entity.pdbx_description
1 polymer ?
#
loop_
_entity_poly.entity_id
_entity_poly.type
_entity_poly.pdbx_seq_one_letter_code
_entity_poly.pdbx_strand_id
1 'polypeptide(L)' 'MKRDKLAAAVAEAERFIARAKALPDAQPYERHGHSFTHDNFPRERGAIRRASMDLTRALADLRRPA' A
#
# COMPACT_ATOMS: atom_id res chain seq x y z
N MET A 1 -8.48 1.64 24.21
CA MET A 1 -7.51 1.25 23.16
C MET A 1 -6.49 0.28 23.77
N LYS A 2 -6.24 -0.89 23.15
CA LYS A 2 -5.31 -1.91 23.71
C LYS A 2 -3.91 -1.74 23.10
N ARG A 3 -2.84 -1.90 23.90
CA ARG A 3 -1.44 -1.70 23.45
C ARG A 3 -1.04 -2.68 22.34
N ASP A 4 -1.47 -3.93 22.42
CA ASP A 4 -1.13 -4.95 21.42
C ASP A 4 -1.75 -4.63 20.06
N LYS A 5 -2.97 -4.09 20.06
CA LYS A 5 -3.64 -3.62 18.83
C LYS A 5 -2.93 -2.42 18.22
N LEU A 6 -2.36 -1.54 19.05
CA LEU A 6 -1.58 -0.41 18.58
C LEU A 6 -0.29 -0.90 17.91
N ALA A 7 0.42 -1.85 18.53
CA ALA A 7 1.62 -2.44 17.97
C ALA A 7 1.35 -3.13 16.62
N ALA A 8 0.23 -3.85 16.51
CA ALA A 8 -0.20 -4.46 15.24
C ALA A 8 -0.47 -3.41 14.14
N ALA A 9 -1.16 -2.31 14.48
CA ALA A 9 -1.41 -1.23 13.53
C ALA A 9 -0.13 -0.53 13.07
N VAL A 10 0.84 -0.35 13.97
CA VAL A 10 2.17 0.22 13.63
C VAL A 10 2.92 -0.71 12.65
N ALA A 11 2.94 -2.01 12.93
CA ALA A 11 3.61 -2.97 12.05
C ALA A 11 3.00 -2.98 10.63
N GLU A 12 1.66 -2.91 10.50
CA GLU A 12 1.03 -2.81 9.18
C GLU A 12 1.28 -1.46 8.50
N ALA A 13 1.41 -0.37 9.25
CA ALA A 13 1.76 0.93 8.70
C ALA A 13 3.17 0.92 8.11
N GLU A 14 4.14 0.33 8.82
CA GLU A 14 5.51 0.18 8.33
C GLU A 14 5.56 -0.69 7.07
N ARG A 15 4.82 -1.81 7.05
CA ARG A 15 4.69 -2.65 5.86
C ARG A 15 4.13 -1.87 4.68
N PHE A 16 3.06 -1.10 4.87
CA PHE A 16 2.48 -0.29 3.81
C PHE A 16 3.48 0.75 3.27
N ILE A 17 4.15 1.49 4.15
CA ILE A 17 5.15 2.49 3.77
C ILE A 17 6.30 1.85 2.97
N ALA A 18 6.81 0.72 3.42
CA ALA A 18 7.88 0.00 2.71
C ALA A 18 7.46 -0.38 1.29
N ARG A 19 6.22 -0.88 1.11
CA ARG A 19 5.70 -1.24 -0.22
C ARG A 19 5.42 -0.02 -1.09
N ALA A 20 4.91 1.06 -0.51
CA ALA A 20 4.65 2.30 -1.23
C ALA A 20 5.95 2.93 -1.76
N LYS A 21 7.01 2.93 -0.95
CA LYS A 21 8.35 3.40 -1.35
C LYS A 21 9.03 2.51 -2.39
N ALA A 22 8.65 1.25 -2.48
CA ALA A 22 9.18 0.32 -3.48
C ALA A 22 8.45 0.39 -4.82
N LEU A 23 7.41 1.23 -4.96
CA LEU A 23 6.74 1.43 -6.25
C LEU A 23 7.66 2.25 -7.15
N PRO A 24 8.10 1.72 -8.31
CA PRO A 24 8.88 2.50 -9.25
C PRO A 24 8.05 3.65 -9.82
N ASP A 25 8.74 4.75 -10.16
CA ASP A 25 8.14 5.86 -10.90
C ASP A 25 7.62 5.36 -12.24
N ALA A 26 6.42 5.81 -12.63
CA ALA A 26 5.85 5.46 -13.91
C ALA A 26 6.77 5.94 -15.04
N GLN A 27 7.23 5.02 -15.89
CA GLN A 27 8.03 5.36 -17.06
C GLN A 27 7.12 5.52 -18.29
N PRO A 28 6.81 6.76 -18.72
CA PRO A 28 6.00 6.98 -19.91
C PRO A 28 6.80 6.70 -21.18
N TYR A 29 6.12 6.20 -22.22
CA TYR A 29 6.66 6.05 -23.56
C TYR A 29 5.63 6.44 -24.62
N GLU A 30 6.11 6.94 -25.75
CA GLU A 30 5.30 7.34 -26.89
C GLU A 30 5.20 6.19 -27.91
N ARG A 31 3.99 5.87 -28.37
CA ARG A 31 3.80 4.94 -29.50
C ARG A 31 2.63 5.39 -30.35
N HIS A 32 2.87 5.59 -31.65
CA HIS A 32 1.85 6.04 -32.62
C HIS A 32 1.10 7.33 -32.20
N GLY A 33 1.78 8.29 -31.57
CA GLY A 33 1.17 9.56 -31.12
C GLY A 33 0.30 9.44 -29.87
N HIS A 34 0.39 8.31 -29.16
CA HIS A 34 -0.26 8.11 -27.86
C HIS A 34 0.80 7.91 -26.78
N SER A 35 0.54 8.49 -25.60
CA SER A 35 1.35 8.29 -24.39
C SER A 35 0.88 7.06 -23.64
N PHE A 36 1.79 6.12 -23.41
CA PHE A 36 1.59 4.90 -22.63
C PHE A 36 2.54 4.90 -21.44
N THR A 37 2.31 4.03 -20.46
CA THR A 37 3.27 3.77 -19.37
C THR A 37 3.66 2.30 -19.39
N HIS A 38 4.96 2.01 -19.27
CA HIS A 38 5.44 0.63 -19.20
C HIS A 38 4.86 -0.11 -17.97
N ASP A 39 4.52 0.64 -16.92
CA ASP A 39 4.09 0.14 -15.62
C ASP A 39 2.58 0.22 -15.40
N ASN A 40 1.77 -0.14 -16.40
CA ASN A 40 0.31 -0.14 -16.22
C ASN A 40 -0.13 -1.08 -15.06
N PHE A 41 0.60 -2.18 -14.83
CA PHE A 41 0.30 -3.18 -13.80
C PHE A 41 1.53 -3.81 -13.09
N PRO A 42 2.43 -3.04 -12.46
CA PRO A 42 3.52 -3.59 -11.66
C PRO A 42 2.95 -4.45 -10.53
N ARG A 43 3.60 -5.59 -10.25
CA ARG A 43 3.21 -6.54 -9.19
C ARG A 43 3.10 -5.84 -7.82
N GLU A 44 3.91 -4.83 -7.66
CA GLU A 44 4.05 -3.93 -6.52
C GLU A 44 2.72 -3.19 -6.24
N ARG A 45 1.96 -2.78 -7.27
CA ARG A 45 0.63 -2.16 -7.08
C ARG A 45 -0.34 -3.09 -6.34
N GLY A 46 -0.34 -4.39 -6.66
CA GLY A 46 -1.17 -5.37 -5.96
C GLY A 46 -0.73 -5.56 -4.51
N ALA A 47 0.57 -5.58 -4.25
CA ALA A 47 1.12 -5.66 -2.90
C ALA A 47 0.78 -4.43 -2.05
N ILE A 48 0.89 -3.23 -2.64
CA ILE A 48 0.52 -1.96 -1.98
C ILE A 48 -0.97 -1.94 -1.67
N ARG A 49 -1.82 -2.33 -2.63
CA ARG A 49 -3.28 -2.38 -2.42
C ARG A 49 -3.65 -3.34 -1.29
N ARG A 50 -3.03 -4.53 -1.23
CA ARG A 50 -3.22 -5.46 -0.10
C ARG A 50 -2.78 -4.86 1.23
N ALA A 51 -1.56 -4.34 1.30
CA ALA A 51 -1.04 -3.71 2.53
C ALA A 51 -1.91 -2.54 3.01
N SER A 52 -2.51 -1.76 2.10
CA SER A 52 -3.45 -0.69 2.45
C SER A 52 -4.73 -1.22 3.12
N MET A 53 -5.25 -2.35 2.63
CA MET A 53 -6.43 -3.00 3.22
C MET A 53 -6.12 -3.62 4.57
N ASP A 54 -4.93 -4.21 4.75
CA ASP A 54 -4.52 -4.77 6.04
C ASP A 54 -4.31 -3.67 7.09
N LEU A 55 -3.72 -2.54 6.71
CA LEU A 55 -3.60 -1.37 7.58
C LEU A 55 -4.98 -0.84 8.01
N THR A 56 -5.93 -0.71 7.09
CA THR A 56 -7.28 -0.24 7.44
C THR A 56 -8.01 -1.19 8.40
N ARG A 57 -7.84 -2.50 8.24
CA ARG A 57 -8.34 -3.51 9.19
C ARG A 57 -7.71 -3.35 10.56
N ALA A 58 -6.39 -3.24 10.66
CA ALA A 58 -5.69 -3.06 11.93
C ALA A 58 -6.11 -1.76 12.65
N LEU A 59 -6.29 -0.66 11.91
CA LEU A 59 -6.79 0.60 12.46
C LEU A 59 -8.24 0.51 12.92
N ALA A 60 -9.09 -0.24 12.21
CA ALA A 60 -10.47 -0.48 12.63
C ALA A 60 -10.50 -1.27 13.95
N ASP A 61 -9.69 -2.33 14.07
CA ASP A 61 -9.60 -3.13 15.27
C ASP A 61 -9.08 -2.34 16.48
N LEU A 62 -8.12 -1.44 16.25
CA LEU A 62 -7.59 -0.52 17.25
C LEU A 62 -8.67 0.39 17.85
N ARG A 63 -9.58 0.89 17.00
CA ARG A 63 -10.68 1.80 17.37
C ARG A 63 -11.83 1.08 18.06
N ARG A 64 -11.95 -0.24 17.88
CA ARG A 64 -13.04 -1.02 18.44
C ARG A 64 -12.98 -1.01 19.98
N PRO A 65 -14.08 -0.62 20.67
CA PRO A 65 -14.14 -0.73 22.13
C PRO A 65 -13.91 -2.18 22.58
N ALA A 66 -13.35 -2.31 23.78
CA ALA A 66 -12.76 -3.55 24.28
C ALA A 66 -13.80 -4.65 24.55
#